data_AF-A0AAV5PEB4-F1
#
_entry.id   AF-A0AAV5PEB4-F1
#
_cell.length_a   1.000
_cell.length_b   1.000
_cell.length_c   1.000
_cell.angle_alpha   90.00
_cell.angle_beta   90.00
_cell.angle_gamma   90.00
#
_symmetry.space_group_name_H-M   'P 1'
#
loop_
_entity.id
_entity.type
_entity.pdbx_description
1 polymer ?
#
loop_
_entity_poly.entity_id
_entity_poly.type
_entity_poly.pdbx_seq_one_letter_code
_entity_poly.pdbx_strand_id
1 'polypeptide(L)'
;MIERRRDNSDHRVFRLYLTEKGREQNKRNHSSWLGFVGDLLSPLGDDEKAEYLNILKKLDKKALFLEKMPKKRVKTMLKIARKN
;
A
#
# COMPACT_ATOMS: atom_id res chain seq x y z
N MET A 1 6.20 -19.71 4.72
CA MET A 1 6.12 -18.30 5.18
C MET A 1 4.74 -17.98 5.71
N ILE A 2 3.70 -18.40 4.99
CA ILE A 2 2.33 -18.39 5.52
C ILE A 2 1.84 -19.82 5.70
N GLU A 3 0.87 -19.99 6.58
CA GLU A 3 0.05 -21.18 6.71
C GLU A 3 -1.41 -20.82 6.46
N ARG A 4 -2.17 -21.79 5.93
CA ARG A 4 -3.60 -21.66 5.70
C ARG A 4 -4.33 -22.53 6.70
N ARG A 5 -5.29 -21.97 7.42
CA ARG A 5 -6.14 -22.73 8.34
C ARG A 5 -7.59 -22.52 7.93
N ARG A 6 -8.37 -23.60 7.94
CA ARG A 6 -9.81 -23.52 7.65
C ARG A 6 -10.49 -22.75 8.78
N ASP A 7 -11.41 -21.88 8.45
CA ASP A 7 -12.18 -21.16 9.45
C ASP A 7 -13.14 -22.13 10.18
N ASN A 8 -13.29 -21.91 11.48
CA ASN A 8 -14.11 -22.77 12.34
C ASN A 8 -15.62 -22.49 12.17
N SER A 9 -16.00 -21.30 11.72
CA SER A 9 -17.39 -20.88 11.55
C SER A 9 -17.88 -21.06 10.11
N ASP A 10 -17.02 -20.86 9.11
CA ASP A 10 -17.31 -21.16 7.70
C ASP A 10 -16.17 -21.97 7.07
N HIS A 11 -16.39 -23.27 6.90
CA HIS A 11 -15.41 -24.19 6.35
C HIS A 11 -15.02 -23.96 4.88
N ARG A 12 -15.71 -23.06 4.17
CA ARG A 12 -15.34 -22.61 2.81
C ARG A 12 -14.26 -21.53 2.86
N VAL A 13 -14.05 -20.90 4.02
CA VAL A 13 -13.07 -19.83 4.22
C VAL A 13 -11.75 -20.40 4.71
N PHE A 14 -10.66 -19.94 4.11
CA PHE A 14 -9.30 -20.17 4.60
C PHE A 14 -8.70 -18.87 5.11
N ARG A 15 -8.25 -18.87 6.36
CA ARG A 15 -7.51 -17.76 6.95
C ARG A 15 -6.01 -17.97 6.77
N LEU A 16 -5.32 -16.88 6.49
CA LEU A 16 -3.86 -16.86 6.32
C LEU A 16 -3.20 -16.37 7.59
N TYR A 17 -2.18 -17.08 8.05
CA TYR A 17 -1.35 -16.69 9.19
C TYR A 17 0.12 -16.74 8.78
N LEU A 18 0.95 -15.91 9.42
CA LEU A 18 2.39 -16.06 9.30
C LEU A 18 2.85 -17.29 10.08
N THR A 19 3.66 -18.14 9.46
CA THR A 19 4.41 -19.17 10.20
C THR A 19 5.51 -18.51 11.01
N GLU A 20 6.17 -19.24 11.93
CA GLU A 20 7.32 -18.70 12.67
C GLU A 20 8.40 -18.15 11.73
N LYS A 21 8.82 -18.97 10.75
CA LYS A 21 9.72 -18.52 9.67
C LYS A 21 9.21 -17.28 8.93
N GLY A 22 7.89 -17.16 8.74
CA GLY A 22 7.27 -15.99 8.12
C GLY A 22 7.35 -14.73 8.97
N ARG A 23 7.14 -14.86 10.29
CA ARG A 23 7.30 -13.76 11.24
C ARG A 23 8.72 -13.24 11.27
N GLU A 24 9.70 -14.13 11.35
CA GLU A 24 11.11 -13.77 11.35
C GLU A 24 11.54 -13.09 10.04
N GLN A 25 11.08 -13.62 8.90
CA GLN A 25 11.33 -12.95 7.62
C GLN A 25 10.65 -11.57 7.54
N ASN A 26 9.41 -11.46 8.04
CA ASN A 26 8.69 -10.18 8.04
C ASN A 26 9.40 -9.13 8.90
N LYS A 27 9.96 -9.51 10.07
CA LYS A 27 10.77 -8.62 10.90
C LYS A 27 12.01 -8.12 10.13
N ARG A 28 12.75 -9.02 9.48
CA ARG A 28 13.92 -8.65 8.67
C ARG A 28 13.55 -7.71 7.54
N ASN A 29 12.49 -8.06 6.79
CA ASN A 29 11.99 -7.23 5.70
C ASN A 29 11.55 -5.85 6.21
N HIS A 30 10.90 -5.78 7.37
CA HIS A 30 10.46 -4.54 7.98
C HIS A 30 11.65 -3.64 8.34
N SER A 31 12.70 -4.19 8.96
CA SER A 31 13.92 -3.44 9.26
C SER A 31 14.61 -2.93 8.00
N SER A 32 14.76 -3.78 6.97
CA SER A 32 15.34 -3.35 5.68
C SER A 32 14.51 -2.27 5.00
N TRP A 33 13.18 -2.39 5.06
CA TRP A 33 12.26 -1.40 4.51
C TRP A 33 12.38 -0.05 5.23
N LEU A 34 12.43 -0.04 6.56
CA LEU A 34 12.62 1.19 7.32
C LEU A 34 13.96 1.86 7.03
N GLY A 35 15.03 1.08 6.88
CA GLY A 35 16.33 1.61 6.46
C GLY A 35 16.25 2.27 5.09
N PHE A 36 15.72 1.57 4.10
CA PHE A 36 15.53 2.11 2.76
C PHE A 36 14.69 3.39 2.72
N VAL A 37 13.56 3.42 3.45
CA VAL A 37 12.71 4.61 3.52
C VAL A 37 13.42 5.76 4.24
N GLY A 38 14.19 5.45 5.29
CA GLY A 38 15.04 6.42 5.98
C GLY A 38 16.05 7.06 5.04
N ASP A 39 16.79 6.26 4.27
CA ASP A 39 17.77 6.74 3.30
C ASP A 39 17.11 7.60 2.21
N LEU A 40 15.97 7.16 1.69
CA LEU A 40 15.21 7.87 0.66
C LEU A 40 14.73 9.25 1.12
N LEU A 41 14.28 9.36 2.37
CA LEU A 41 13.74 10.60 2.94
C LEU A 41 14.79 11.43 3.70
N SER A 42 16.02 10.92 3.85
CA SER A 42 17.11 11.59 4.56
C SER A 42 17.48 12.97 4.01
N PRO A 43 17.38 13.25 2.69
CA PRO A 43 17.70 14.58 2.17
C PRO A 43 16.66 15.65 2.50
N LEU A 44 15.46 15.24 2.94
CA LEU A 44 14.34 16.16 3.17
C LEU A 44 14.38 16.74 4.60
N GLY A 45 14.12 18.04 4.70
CA GLY A 45 13.79 18.70 5.97
C GLY A 45 12.44 18.24 6.51
N ASP A 46 12.14 18.56 7.77
CA ASP A 46 10.91 18.09 8.42
C ASP A 46 9.64 18.67 7.78
N ASP A 47 9.68 19.93 7.35
CA ASP A 47 8.58 20.55 6.60
C ASP A 47 8.36 19.89 5.23
N GLU A 48 9.46 19.52 4.54
CA GLU A 48 9.40 18.82 3.26
C GLU A 48 8.84 17.41 3.42
N LYS A 49 9.20 16.70 4.48
CA LYS A 49 8.61 15.40 4.83
C LYS A 49 7.10 15.53 5.10
N ALA A 50 6.69 16.59 5.81
CA ALA A 50 5.29 16.84 6.09
C ALA A 50 4.50 17.10 4.79
N GLU A 51 5.02 17.91 3.87
CA GLU A 51 4.35 18.16 2.59
C GLU A 51 4.37 16.93 1.67
N TYR A 52 5.47 16.16 1.67
CA TYR A 52 5.52 14.87 0.97
C TYR A 52 4.40 13.93 1.44
N LEU A 53 4.22 13.78 2.76
CA LEU A 53 3.12 12.98 3.34
C LEU A 53 1.75 13.54 2.96
N ASN A 54 1.59 14.86 2.91
CA ASN A 54 0.35 15.52 2.49
C ASN A 54 0.00 15.17 1.03
N ILE A 55 0.99 15.24 0.13
CA ILE A 55 0.83 14.87 -1.28
C ILE A 55 0.44 13.40 -1.41
N LEU A 56 1.12 12.49 -0.70
CA LEU A 56 0.78 11.06 -0.71
C LEU A 56 -0.68 10.80 -0.28
N LYS A 57 -1.14 11.43 0.80
CA LYS A 57 -2.54 11.31 1.26
C LYS A 57 -3.54 11.82 0.22
N LYS A 58 -3.24 12.93 -0.46
CA LYS A 58 -4.09 13.46 -1.54
C LYS A 58 -4.17 12.48 -2.72
N LEU A 59 -3.05 11.85 -3.09
CA LEU A 59 -2.99 10.86 -4.15
C LEU A 59 -3.75 9.58 -3.79
N ASP A 60 -3.56 9.05 -2.58
CA ASP A 60 -4.23 7.84 -2.11
C ASP A 60 -5.76 7.99 -2.09
N LYS A 61 -6.25 9.13 -1.59
CA LYS A 61 -7.68 9.47 -1.62
C LYS A 61 -8.25 9.47 -3.05
N LYS A 62 -7.48 9.96 -4.03
CA LYS A 62 -7.89 9.95 -5.44
C LYS A 62 -7.78 8.54 -6.06
N ALA A 63 -6.77 7.76 -5.71
CA ALA A 63 -6.62 6.39 -6.18
C ALA A 63 -7.82 5.53 -5.75
N LEU A 64 -8.19 5.58 -4.46
CA LEU A 64 -9.37 4.89 -3.92
C LEU A 64 -10.67 5.30 -4.62
N PHE A 65 -10.80 6.58 -4.99
CA PHE A 65 -11.95 7.05 -5.76
C PHE A 65 -11.98 6.46 -7.17
N LEU A 66 -10.82 6.40 -7.85
CA LEU A 66 -10.71 5.85 -9.20
C LEU A 66 -10.93 4.33 -9.25
N GLU A 67 -10.46 3.58 -8.26
CA GLU A 67 -10.68 2.13 -8.18
C GLU A 67 -12.16 1.77 -8.05
N LYS A 68 -12.95 2.61 -7.37
CA LYS A 68 -14.40 2.44 -7.21
C LYS A 68 -15.19 2.86 -8.45
N MET A 69 -14.56 3.48 -9.45
CA MET A 69 -15.25 3.96 -10.64
C MET A 69 -15.34 2.92 -11.76
N PRO A 70 -16.42 2.92 -12.56
CA PRO A 70 -16.49 2.11 -13.77
C PRO A 70 -15.33 2.43 -14.72
N LYS A 71 -14.62 1.41 -15.20
CA LYS A 71 -13.42 1.54 -16.06
C LYS A 71 -13.60 2.48 -17.26
N LYS A 72 -14.81 2.55 -17.84
CA LYS A 72 -15.17 3.48 -18.93
C LYS A 72 -15.03 4.96 -18.51
N ARG A 73 -15.47 5.34 -17.31
CA ARG A 73 -15.38 6.73 -16.82
C ARG A 73 -13.94 7.14 -16.53
N VAL A 74 -13.15 6.24 -15.93
CA VAL A 74 -11.72 6.48 -15.66
C VAL A 74 -10.95 6.75 -16.95
N LYS A 75 -11.19 5.95 -18.01
CA LYS A 75 -10.52 6.11 -19.31
C LYS A 75 -10.85 7.46 -19.99
N THR A 76 -12.09 7.94 -19.86
CA THR A 76 -12.49 9.26 -20.38
C THR A 76 -11.85 10.40 -19.60
N MET A 77 -11.82 10.34 -18.26
CA MET A 77 -11.19 11.37 -17.43
C MET A 77 -9.68 11.47 -17.69
N LEU A 78 -8.97 10.34 -17.81
CA LEU A 78 -7.55 10.32 -18.14
C LEU A 78 -7.25 10.87 -19.55
N LYS A 79 -8.17 10.73 -20.50
CA LYS A 79 -8.06 11.34 -21.83
C LYS A 79 -8.21 12.86 -21.78
N ILE A 80 -9.10 13.37 -20.94
CA ILE A 80 -9.33 14.82 -20.78
C ILE A 80 -8.13 15.46 -20.05
N ALA A 81 -7.65 14.83 -18.98
CA ALA A 81 -6.53 15.34 -18.19
C ALA A 81 -5.18 15.38 -18.93
N ARG A 82 -5.03 14.67 -20.06
CA ARG A 82 -3.83 14.69 -20.92
C ARG A 82 -3.88 15.75 -22.03
N LYS A 83 -5.04 16.38 -22.23
CA LYS A 83 -5.23 17.41 -23.27
C LYS A 83 -5.07 18.84 -22.75
N ASN A 84 -4.99 18.99 -21.44
CA ASN A 84 -4.67 20.24 -20.73
C ASN A 84 -3.26 20.11 -20.15
#